data_AF-A0AAD3AMC8-F1
#
_entry.id   AF-A0AAD3AMC8-F1
#
_cell.length_a   1.000
_cell.length_b   1.000
_cell.length_c   1.000
_cell.angle_alpha   90.00
_cell.angle_beta   90.00
_cell.angle_gamma   90.00
#
_symmetry.space_group_name_H-M   'P 1'
#
loop_
_entity.id
_entity.type
_entity.pdbx_description
1 polymer ?
#
loop_
_entity_poly.entity_id
_entity_poly.type
_entity_poly.pdbx_seq_one_letter_code
_entity_poly.pdbx_strand_id
1 'polypeptide(L)'
;MSHTTGARLSTTSEGLWLTAALAGVSRLPEALRIRPIGAVERVLPGHPGLQILQDQGICSGRTLDVDVDRWMWTLGRPDVQITVTIKRPTRQLDQLSGPPPVFDPGVDPMEEPILAYEALMAWNARFGPRRVAVLCCRDGQWVSAARVWQPHQAHDPESLAAEGADSVSGNGGTAHDVDQLDEIDEVVITDLGGCDPASVVNDIVGTHASRAQFDAINLRAGTLEQVLLRWQRNPSIDLASELRAWGLSAAQARIVQASADMSAAQITVSAKQFSRESIDHAAHVLTITDTLEGRVLKTDSESPDGQRWMTLLPGSPRWISEGVATMCASLPAGQDWLAHRRERQLGA
;
A
#
# COMPACT_ATOMS: atom_id res chain seq x y z
N MET A 1 -17.80 -6.94 -12.14
CA MET A 1 -17.71 -5.95 -13.23
C MET A 1 -16.72 -4.92 -12.75
N SER A 2 -15.58 -4.77 -13.43
CA SER A 2 -14.51 -3.88 -13.00
C SER A 2 -15.03 -2.43 -13.01
N HIS A 3 -15.03 -1.72 -11.88
CA HIS A 3 -15.61 -0.37 -11.73
C HIS A 3 -14.83 0.74 -12.46
N THR A 4 -14.05 0.38 -13.46
CA THR A 4 -13.19 1.26 -14.27
C THR A 4 -13.97 1.99 -15.36
N THR A 5 -15.06 2.67 -15.01
CA THR A 5 -15.92 3.40 -15.98
C THR A 5 -15.98 4.91 -15.70
N GLY A 6 -14.91 5.46 -15.11
CA GLY A 6 -14.75 6.90 -14.89
C GLY A 6 -13.58 7.50 -15.68
N ALA A 7 -13.61 8.82 -15.85
CA ALA A 7 -12.49 9.58 -16.41
C ALA A 7 -11.23 9.40 -15.56
N ARG A 8 -10.05 9.42 -16.20
CA ARG A 8 -8.77 9.16 -15.54
C ARG A 8 -7.69 10.12 -15.98
N LEU A 9 -6.75 10.35 -15.07
CA LEU A 9 -5.48 11.01 -15.32
C LEU A 9 -4.35 10.05 -14.96
N SER A 10 -3.52 9.67 -15.94
CA SER A 10 -2.24 9.00 -15.68
C SER A 10 -1.12 10.03 -15.76
N THR A 11 -0.23 10.04 -14.78
CA THR A 11 0.84 11.02 -14.64
C THR A 11 1.98 10.49 -13.78
N THR A 12 3.05 11.25 -13.61
CA THR A 12 4.15 10.93 -12.69
C THR A 12 3.92 11.59 -11.33
N SER A 13 4.76 11.32 -10.34
CA SER A 13 4.71 12.05 -9.06
C SER A 13 4.92 13.54 -9.21
N GLU A 14 5.78 13.95 -10.15
CA GLU A 14 6.01 15.35 -10.45
C GLU A 14 4.78 15.99 -11.11
N GLY A 15 4.12 15.27 -12.02
CA GLY A 15 2.88 15.73 -12.64
C GLY A 15 1.74 15.87 -11.63
N LEU A 16 1.58 14.93 -10.70
CA LEU A 16 0.64 15.04 -9.58
C LEU A 16 0.98 16.20 -8.63
N TRP A 17 2.26 16.41 -8.32
CA TRP A 17 2.70 17.55 -7.51
C TRP A 17 2.32 18.87 -8.18
N LEU A 18 2.53 18.96 -9.50
CA LEU A 18 2.25 20.15 -10.30
C LEU A 18 0.74 20.45 -10.39
N THR A 19 -0.10 19.42 -10.63
CA THR A 19 -1.56 19.61 -10.64
C THR A 19 -2.08 20.02 -9.27
N ALA A 20 -1.61 19.40 -8.18
CA ALA A 20 -2.00 19.80 -6.84
C ALA A 20 -1.56 21.23 -6.50
N ALA A 21 -0.37 21.65 -6.94
CA ALA A 21 0.11 23.02 -6.79
C ALA A 21 -0.76 24.04 -7.55
N LEU A 22 -1.18 23.72 -8.78
CA LEU A 22 -2.09 24.57 -9.56
C LEU A 22 -3.49 24.67 -8.93
N ALA A 23 -3.99 23.59 -8.34
CA ALA A 23 -5.27 23.56 -7.61
C ALA A 23 -5.22 24.32 -6.27
N GLY A 24 -4.04 24.78 -5.82
CA GLY A 24 -3.86 25.37 -4.49
C GLY A 24 -3.95 24.36 -3.34
N VAL A 25 -3.79 23.08 -3.63
CA VAL A 25 -3.78 22.00 -2.65
C VAL A 25 -2.38 21.88 -2.05
N SER A 26 -2.25 22.04 -0.73
CA SER A 26 -0.95 22.01 -0.04
C SER A 26 -0.53 20.64 0.47
N ARG A 27 -1.47 19.69 0.55
CA ARG A 27 -1.24 18.34 1.09
C ARG A 27 -1.99 17.31 0.26
N LEU A 28 -1.29 16.24 -0.09
CA LEU A 28 -1.86 15.04 -0.70
C LEU A 28 -1.78 13.88 0.31
N PRO A 29 -2.51 12.78 0.09
CA PRO A 29 -2.43 11.61 0.96
C PRO A 29 -0.98 11.13 1.12
N GLU A 30 -0.51 11.06 2.37
CA GLU A 30 0.89 10.72 2.71
C GLU A 30 1.35 9.39 2.11
N ALA A 31 0.41 8.45 1.96
CA ALA A 31 0.65 7.13 1.42
C ALA A 31 1.11 7.16 -0.04
N LEU A 32 0.72 8.20 -0.80
CA LEU A 32 1.18 8.43 -2.17
C LEU A 32 2.65 8.87 -2.22
N ARG A 33 3.27 9.27 -1.10
CA ARG A 33 4.68 9.71 -1.01
C ARG A 33 5.07 10.77 -2.04
N ILE A 34 4.15 11.69 -2.32
CA ILE A 34 4.44 12.89 -3.11
C ILE A 34 5.14 13.88 -2.18
N ARG A 35 6.17 14.56 -2.69
CA ARG A 35 6.89 15.57 -1.91
C ARG A 35 5.93 16.68 -1.43
N PRO A 36 6.21 17.34 -0.29
CA PRO A 36 5.39 18.46 0.18
C PRO A 36 5.24 19.56 -0.89
N ILE A 37 4.06 20.20 -0.90
CA ILE A 37 3.76 21.29 -1.84
C ILE A 37 4.04 22.61 -1.13
N GLY A 38 5.02 23.36 -1.65
CA GLY A 38 5.47 24.61 -1.07
C GLY A 38 6.22 25.46 -2.10
N ALA A 39 6.41 26.76 -1.79
CA ALA A 39 7.08 27.73 -2.67
C ALA A 39 6.51 27.79 -4.11
N VAL A 40 5.21 27.53 -4.26
CA VAL A 40 4.49 27.41 -5.53
C VAL A 40 4.72 28.61 -6.46
N GLU A 41 4.65 29.83 -5.92
CA GLU A 41 4.88 31.07 -6.71
C GLU A 41 6.30 31.21 -7.26
N ARG A 42 7.29 30.54 -6.64
CA ARG A 42 8.67 30.54 -7.12
C ARG A 42 8.94 29.43 -8.14
N VAL A 43 8.32 28.28 -7.95
CA VAL A 43 8.64 27.05 -8.70
C VAL A 43 7.79 26.90 -9.95
N LEU A 44 6.52 27.34 -9.93
CA LEU A 44 5.62 27.20 -11.07
C LEU A 44 6.06 28.01 -12.30
N PRO A 45 6.51 29.28 -12.18
CA PRO A 45 6.97 30.02 -13.34
C PRO A 45 8.18 29.33 -13.98
N GLY A 46 8.00 28.82 -15.21
CA GLY A 46 9.06 28.13 -15.95
C GLY A 46 9.23 26.64 -15.63
N HIS A 47 8.32 26.02 -14.86
CA HIS A 47 8.35 24.59 -14.64
C HIS A 47 8.12 23.83 -15.97
N PRO A 48 9.02 22.93 -16.42
CA PRO A 48 8.91 22.27 -17.72
C PRO A 48 7.64 21.42 -17.85
N GLY A 49 7.19 20.83 -16.74
CA GLY A 49 5.94 20.07 -16.71
C GLY A 49 4.69 20.88 -17.04
N LEU A 50 4.71 22.22 -16.93
CA LEU A 50 3.53 23.05 -17.20
C LEU A 50 3.16 23.04 -18.68
N GLN A 51 4.15 23.01 -19.59
CA GLN A 51 3.87 22.88 -21.02
C GLN A 51 3.26 21.51 -21.33
N ILE A 52 3.78 20.44 -20.70
CA ILE A 52 3.25 19.08 -20.87
C ILE A 52 1.78 19.01 -20.43
N LEU A 53 1.42 19.60 -19.28
CA LEU A 53 0.03 19.63 -18.83
C LEU A 53 -0.88 20.40 -19.80
N GLN A 54 -0.40 21.49 -20.40
CA GLN A 54 -1.17 22.26 -21.39
C GLN A 54 -1.36 21.48 -22.70
N ASP A 55 -0.29 20.84 -23.20
CA ASP A 55 -0.33 20.05 -24.42
C ASP A 55 -1.29 18.85 -24.29
N GLN A 56 -1.44 18.31 -23.08
CA GLN A 56 -2.39 17.25 -22.75
C GLN A 56 -3.81 17.76 -22.41
N GLY A 57 -4.05 19.06 -22.45
CA GLY A 57 -5.35 19.65 -22.14
C GLY A 57 -5.74 19.58 -20.66
N ILE A 58 -4.80 19.26 -19.76
CA ILE A 58 -5.04 19.17 -18.30
C ILE A 58 -5.17 20.57 -17.69
N CYS A 59 -4.59 21.59 -18.32
CA CYS A 59 -4.73 22.98 -17.91
C CYS A 59 -4.65 23.94 -19.10
N SER A 60 -5.18 25.15 -18.91
CA SER A 60 -4.99 26.29 -19.82
C SER A 60 -4.27 27.40 -19.06
N GLY A 61 -3.02 27.69 -19.44
CA GLY A 61 -2.14 28.58 -18.68
C GLY A 61 -1.86 28.01 -17.28
N ARG A 62 -2.54 28.56 -16.26
CA ARG A 62 -2.43 28.12 -14.85
C ARG A 62 -3.75 27.60 -14.28
N THR A 63 -4.79 27.54 -15.11
CA THR A 63 -6.12 27.08 -14.70
C THR A 63 -6.26 25.62 -15.09
N LEU A 64 -6.49 24.74 -14.12
CA LEU A 64 -6.75 23.33 -14.38
C LEU A 64 -8.10 23.13 -15.08
N ASP A 65 -8.21 22.01 -15.80
CA ASP A 65 -9.50 21.44 -16.15
C ASP A 65 -10.37 21.24 -14.89
N VAL A 66 -11.68 21.46 -15.03
CA VAL A 66 -12.63 21.49 -13.91
C VAL A 66 -12.72 20.14 -13.18
N ASP A 67 -12.62 19.03 -13.92
CA ASP A 67 -12.66 17.71 -13.31
C ASP A 67 -11.36 17.43 -12.55
N VAL A 68 -10.22 17.79 -13.13
CA VAL A 68 -8.90 17.62 -12.48
C VAL A 68 -8.79 18.46 -11.22
N ASP A 69 -9.24 19.73 -11.25
CA ASP A 69 -9.27 20.60 -10.06
C ASP A 69 -10.12 19.98 -8.95
N ARG A 70 -11.33 19.51 -9.28
CA ARG A 70 -12.21 18.79 -8.34
C ARG A 70 -11.52 17.57 -7.75
N TRP A 71 -10.85 16.76 -8.56
CA TRP A 71 -10.13 15.57 -8.08
C TRP A 71 -9.01 15.95 -7.11
N MET A 72 -8.27 17.03 -7.40
CA MET A 72 -7.22 17.51 -6.50
C MET A 72 -7.80 17.94 -5.15
N TRP A 73 -8.94 18.63 -5.14
CA TRP A 73 -9.63 18.99 -3.90
C TRP A 73 -10.14 17.78 -3.13
N THR A 74 -10.67 16.76 -3.81
CA THR A 74 -11.09 15.50 -3.15
C THR A 74 -9.91 14.78 -2.51
N LEU A 75 -8.77 14.66 -3.22
CA LEU A 75 -7.55 14.04 -2.68
C LEU A 75 -6.92 14.87 -1.55
N GLY A 76 -6.90 16.19 -1.67
CA GLY A 76 -6.21 17.07 -0.74
C GLY A 76 -7.01 17.48 0.50
N ARG A 77 -8.34 17.42 0.41
CA ARG A 77 -9.26 17.71 1.53
C ARG A 77 -10.42 16.72 1.59
N PRO A 78 -10.14 15.41 1.77
CA PRO A 78 -11.18 14.42 1.96
C PRO A 78 -11.95 14.64 3.26
N ASP A 79 -13.18 14.12 3.29
CA ASP A 79 -13.97 13.84 4.50
C ASP A 79 -13.55 12.48 5.08
N VAL A 80 -13.36 11.48 4.20
CA VAL A 80 -12.93 10.11 4.54
C VAL A 80 -11.86 9.66 3.54
N GLN A 81 -10.85 8.95 4.04
CA GLN A 81 -9.82 8.32 3.22
C GLN A 81 -9.69 6.85 3.57
N ILE A 82 -9.68 5.97 2.57
CA ILE A 82 -9.30 4.56 2.70
C ILE A 82 -7.96 4.38 1.98
N THR A 83 -6.99 3.74 2.62
CA THR A 83 -5.65 3.51 2.07
C THR A 83 -5.40 2.02 1.98
N VAL A 84 -5.09 1.55 0.76
CA VAL A 84 -4.69 0.19 0.44
C VAL A 84 -3.20 0.18 0.12
N THR A 85 -2.38 -0.47 0.95
CA THR A 85 -0.94 -0.65 0.70
C THR A 85 -0.68 -2.09 0.31
N ILE A 86 0.02 -2.31 -0.80
CA ILE A 86 0.28 -3.63 -1.37
C ILE A 86 1.79 -3.89 -1.35
N LYS A 87 2.20 -4.93 -0.64
CA LYS A 87 3.55 -5.48 -0.63
C LYS A 87 3.51 -6.85 -1.29
N ARG A 88 4.20 -7.00 -2.42
CA ARG A 88 4.35 -8.28 -3.10
C ARG A 88 5.82 -8.73 -3.08
N PRO A 89 6.10 -10.03 -2.98
CA PRO A 89 7.42 -10.56 -3.30
C PRO A 89 7.86 -10.14 -4.71
N THR A 90 9.15 -9.93 -4.90
CA THR A 90 9.74 -9.60 -6.22
C THR A 90 9.61 -10.75 -7.21
N ARG A 91 9.71 -11.98 -6.71
CA ARG A 91 9.57 -13.21 -7.49
C ARG A 91 8.41 -14.02 -6.93
N GLN A 92 7.63 -14.61 -7.81
CA GLN A 92 6.68 -15.63 -7.41
C GLN A 92 7.46 -16.84 -6.92
N LEU A 93 7.16 -17.27 -5.71
CA LEU A 93 7.77 -18.43 -5.07
C LEU A 93 6.71 -19.53 -5.04
N ASP A 94 7.07 -20.74 -5.44
CA ASP A 94 6.16 -21.90 -5.45
C ASP A 94 6.24 -22.74 -4.16
N GLN A 95 7.12 -22.33 -3.24
CA GLN A 95 7.34 -22.98 -1.95
C GLN A 95 7.57 -21.95 -0.85
N LEU A 96 7.27 -22.34 0.39
CA LEU A 96 7.56 -21.54 1.57
C LEU A 96 9.07 -21.29 1.67
N SER A 97 9.44 -20.05 1.96
CA SER A 97 10.83 -19.60 2.02
C SER A 97 11.29 -19.22 3.43
N GLY A 98 10.40 -19.34 4.41
CA GLY A 98 10.63 -18.92 5.78
C GLY A 98 10.10 -17.51 6.06
N PRO A 99 10.24 -17.06 7.31
CA PRO A 99 9.77 -15.74 7.70
C PRO A 99 10.59 -14.65 7.00
N PRO A 100 10.02 -13.46 6.74
CA PRO A 100 10.79 -12.33 6.24
C PRO A 100 11.91 -11.98 7.23
N PRO A 101 13.13 -11.70 6.77
CA PRO A 101 14.24 -11.36 7.66
C PRO A 101 13.98 -10.04 8.41
N VAL A 102 14.56 -9.92 9.61
CA VAL A 102 14.54 -8.67 10.38
C VAL A 102 15.59 -7.73 9.80
N PHE A 103 15.25 -6.46 9.61
CA PHE A 103 16.24 -5.45 9.24
C PHE A 103 17.19 -5.24 10.41
N ASP A 104 18.48 -5.44 10.14
CA ASP A 104 19.58 -5.10 11.03
C ASP A 104 20.58 -4.25 10.22
N PRO A 105 20.81 -2.97 10.60
CA PRO A 105 21.77 -2.13 9.90
C PRO A 105 23.23 -2.58 10.12
N GLY A 106 23.51 -3.45 11.09
CA GLY A 106 24.88 -3.90 11.42
C GLY A 106 25.77 -2.84 12.09
N VAL A 107 25.25 -1.63 12.28
CA VAL A 107 25.89 -0.48 12.93
C VAL A 107 24.90 0.18 13.89
N ASP A 108 25.38 0.94 14.88
CA ASP A 108 24.51 1.77 15.72
C ASP A 108 24.04 3.00 14.91
N PRO A 109 22.73 3.17 14.64
CA PRO A 109 22.24 4.29 13.86
C PRO A 109 22.49 5.67 14.49
N MET A 110 22.71 5.74 15.80
CA MET A 110 22.98 6.98 16.51
C MET A 110 24.44 7.41 16.38
N GLU A 111 25.37 6.45 16.27
CA GLU A 111 26.80 6.70 16.11
C GLU A 111 27.19 6.82 14.63
N GLU A 112 26.60 5.99 13.77
CA GLU A 112 26.92 5.88 12.33
C GLU A 112 25.67 6.09 11.44
N PRO A 113 25.02 7.27 11.49
CA PRO A 113 23.72 7.49 10.85
C PRO A 113 23.76 7.38 9.32
N ILE A 114 24.88 7.73 8.69
CA ILE A 114 25.03 7.66 7.22
C ILE A 114 25.08 6.19 6.78
N LEU A 115 25.91 5.36 7.43
CA LEU A 115 26.02 3.94 7.11
C LEU A 115 24.72 3.18 7.42
N ALA A 116 24.05 3.51 8.53
CA ALA A 116 22.73 2.96 8.83
C ALA A 116 21.68 3.33 7.76
N TYR A 117 21.74 4.56 7.24
CA TYR A 117 20.87 4.99 6.15
C TYR A 117 21.18 4.27 4.83
N GLU A 118 22.45 4.10 4.47
CA GLU A 118 22.87 3.33 3.30
C GLU A 118 22.42 1.88 3.39
N ALA A 119 22.59 1.23 4.55
CA ALA A 119 22.08 -0.11 4.82
C ALA A 119 20.55 -0.19 4.68
N LEU A 120 19.82 0.83 5.15
CA LEU A 120 18.37 0.93 4.98
C LEU A 120 17.98 1.09 3.50
N MET A 121 18.73 1.87 2.71
CA MET A 121 18.49 2.02 1.28
C MET A 121 18.73 0.70 0.53
N ALA A 122 19.85 0.03 0.81
CA ALA A 122 20.16 -1.29 0.24
C ALA A 122 19.11 -2.34 0.62
N TRP A 123 18.67 -2.37 1.88
CA TRP A 123 17.58 -3.22 2.34
C TRP A 123 16.28 -2.95 1.59
N ASN A 124 15.92 -1.67 1.43
CA ASN A 124 14.72 -1.26 0.72
C ASN A 124 14.74 -1.63 -0.77
N ALA A 125 15.91 -1.63 -1.41
CA ALA A 125 16.09 -1.96 -2.82
C ALA A 125 15.83 -3.43 -3.15
N ARG A 126 15.88 -4.33 -2.15
CA ARG A 126 15.56 -5.77 -2.29
C ARG A 126 14.06 -6.03 -2.50
N PHE A 127 13.21 -5.08 -2.13
CA PHE A 127 11.77 -5.21 -2.33
C PHE A 127 11.38 -4.68 -3.71
N GLY A 128 10.35 -5.29 -4.30
CA GLY A 128 9.86 -4.92 -5.62
C GLY A 128 9.14 -3.57 -5.63
N PRO A 129 8.48 -3.22 -6.75
CA PRO A 129 7.73 -1.99 -6.86
C PRO A 129 6.75 -1.83 -5.70
N ARG A 130 6.76 -0.65 -5.10
CA ARG A 130 5.82 -0.26 -4.06
C ARG A 130 4.51 0.13 -4.74
N ARG A 131 3.41 -0.27 -4.11
CA ARG A 131 2.06 -0.12 -4.66
C ARG A 131 1.15 0.38 -3.57
N VAL A 132 0.46 1.47 -3.85
CA VAL A 132 -0.52 2.06 -2.95
C VAL A 132 -1.72 2.53 -3.75
N ALA A 133 -2.90 2.44 -3.17
CA ALA A 133 -4.08 3.14 -3.64
C ALA A 133 -4.73 3.86 -2.47
N VAL A 134 -5.15 5.10 -2.70
CA VAL A 134 -5.95 5.87 -1.76
C VAL A 134 -7.30 6.14 -2.39
N LEU A 135 -8.37 5.93 -1.64
CA LEU A 135 -9.74 6.29 -2.01
C LEU A 135 -10.12 7.45 -1.11
N CYS A 136 -10.36 8.62 -1.69
CA CYS A 136 -10.74 9.83 -0.96
C CYS A 136 -12.19 10.16 -1.29
N CYS A 137 -13.01 10.37 -0.26
CA CYS A 137 -14.38 10.84 -0.38
C CYS A 137 -14.45 12.31 0.00
N ARG A 138 -15.08 13.13 -0.84
CA ARG A 138 -15.48 14.49 -0.50
C ARG A 138 -16.90 14.72 -1.00
N ASP A 139 -17.78 15.18 -0.11
CA ASP A 139 -19.18 15.45 -0.44
C ASP A 139 -19.96 14.23 -1.00
N GLY A 140 -19.50 13.02 -0.67
CA GLY A 140 -20.09 11.76 -1.17
C GLY A 140 -19.60 11.33 -2.55
N GLN A 141 -18.65 12.08 -3.15
CA GLN A 141 -17.96 11.70 -4.38
C GLN A 141 -16.59 11.11 -4.05
N TRP A 142 -16.28 9.98 -4.66
CA TRP A 142 -15.03 9.25 -4.47
C TRP A 142 -14.08 9.50 -5.62
N VAL A 143 -12.81 9.72 -5.28
CA VAL A 143 -11.69 9.75 -6.22
C VAL A 143 -10.63 8.79 -5.70
N SER A 144 -10.09 7.95 -6.58
CA SER A 144 -8.91 7.16 -6.26
C SER A 144 -7.65 7.78 -6.83
N ALA A 145 -6.53 7.59 -6.13
CA ALA A 145 -5.19 7.75 -6.67
C ALA A 145 -4.39 6.48 -6.37
N ALA A 146 -3.95 5.78 -7.40
CA ALA A 146 -3.10 4.60 -7.31
C ALA A 146 -1.69 4.97 -7.78
N ARG A 147 -0.67 4.65 -6.97
CA ARG A 147 0.73 4.86 -7.34
C ARG A 147 1.48 3.54 -7.36
N VAL A 148 2.24 3.32 -8.43
CA VAL A 148 3.27 2.29 -8.51
C VAL A 148 4.60 3.00 -8.66
N TRP A 149 5.55 2.67 -7.79
CA TRP A 149 6.89 3.24 -7.91
C TRP A 149 7.96 2.30 -7.42
N GLN A 150 9.15 2.42 -8.00
CA GLN A 150 10.32 1.69 -7.56
C GLN A 150 11.47 2.69 -7.34
N PRO A 151 11.99 2.84 -6.11
CA PRO A 151 13.18 3.64 -5.90
C PRO A 151 14.32 3.03 -6.72
N HIS A 152 15.15 3.89 -7.34
CA HIS A 152 16.31 3.48 -8.13
C HIS A 152 17.10 2.39 -7.40
N GLN A 153 17.29 1.24 -8.05
CA GLN A 153 18.14 0.19 -7.50
C GLN A 153 19.59 0.67 -7.57
N ALA A 154 20.26 0.77 -6.43
CA ALA A 154 21.72 0.83 -6.45
C ALA A 154 22.22 -0.47 -7.08
N HIS A 155 23.05 -0.39 -8.11
CA HIS A 155 23.71 -1.56 -8.68
C HIS A 155 24.43 -2.34 -7.57
N ASP A 156 24.25 -3.67 -7.54
CA ASP A 156 25.03 -4.52 -6.64
C ASP A 156 26.53 -4.36 -6.97
N PRO A 157 27.39 -3.99 -6.02
CA PRO A 157 28.82 -3.92 -6.28
C PRO A 157 29.42 -5.30 -6.62
N GLU A 158 28.77 -6.41 -6.25
CA GLU A 158 29.15 -7.77 -6.63
C GLU A 158 28.88 -8.09 -8.11
N SER A 159 27.90 -7.45 -8.77
CA SER A 159 27.65 -7.68 -10.20
C SER A 159 28.77 -7.08 -11.07
N LEU A 160 29.42 -6.01 -10.60
CA LEU A 160 30.58 -5.40 -11.25
C LEU A 160 31.87 -6.24 -11.09
N ALA A 161 31.95 -7.09 -10.05
CA ALA A 161 33.10 -7.96 -9.82
C ALA A 161 33.06 -9.23 -10.69
N ALA A 162 31.88 -9.67 -11.13
CA ALA A 162 31.70 -10.84 -11.98
C ALA A 162 31.99 -10.57 -13.47
N GLU A 163 31.91 -9.32 -13.93
CA GLU A 163 32.19 -8.95 -15.33
C GLU A 163 33.68 -8.70 -15.63
N GLY A 164 34.56 -8.80 -14.62
CA GLY A 164 35.98 -8.46 -14.74
C GLY A 164 36.94 -9.63 -15.03
N ALA A 165 36.46 -10.87 -15.15
CA ALA A 165 37.34 -12.03 -15.27
C ALA A 165 36.79 -13.09 -16.23
N ASP A 166 36.81 -12.80 -17.54
CA ASP A 166 37.17 -13.71 -18.63
C ASP A 166 36.58 -13.23 -19.96
N SER A 167 37.43 -12.75 -20.88
CA SER A 167 37.44 -13.21 -22.28
C SER A 167 38.37 -12.35 -23.15
N VAL A 168 39.42 -13.01 -23.65
CA VAL A 168 40.20 -12.60 -24.81
C VAL A 168 39.51 -13.16 -26.07
N SER A 169 39.27 -12.28 -27.05
CA SER A 169 39.01 -12.52 -28.47
C SER A 169 37.72 -13.24 -28.92
N GLY A 170 36.89 -12.52 -29.69
CA GLY A 170 36.00 -13.15 -30.69
C GLY A 170 34.76 -12.36 -31.12
N ASN A 171 34.90 -11.47 -32.10
CA ASN A 171 33.93 -11.08 -33.14
C ASN A 171 32.44 -10.77 -32.80
N GLY A 172 32.07 -9.50 -32.94
CA GLY A 172 30.86 -9.05 -33.64
C GLY A 172 29.48 -9.45 -33.09
N GLY A 173 28.96 -8.66 -32.14
CA GLY A 173 27.54 -8.60 -31.79
C GLY A 173 27.25 -7.35 -30.97
N THR A 174 26.70 -6.31 -31.59
CA THR A 174 26.12 -5.17 -30.88
C THR A 174 24.76 -5.57 -30.31
N ALA A 175 24.64 -5.62 -28.99
CA ALA A 175 23.36 -5.43 -28.29
C ALA A 175 23.65 -4.95 -26.86
N HIS A 176 23.57 -3.63 -26.69
CA HIS A 176 23.27 -3.01 -25.41
C HIS A 176 21.93 -3.59 -24.90
N ASP A 177 21.97 -4.46 -23.89
CA ASP A 177 20.80 -4.82 -23.07
C ASP A 177 21.33 -5.39 -21.74
N VAL A 178 22.02 -4.53 -20.99
CA VAL A 178 22.18 -4.73 -19.55
C VAL A 178 20.98 -4.00 -18.95
N ASP A 179 20.04 -4.75 -18.37
CA ASP A 179 18.80 -4.29 -17.72
C ASP A 179 18.98 -2.94 -16.99
N GLN A 180 18.80 -1.83 -17.71
CA GLN A 180 18.41 -0.57 -17.09
C GLN A 180 16.96 -0.78 -16.69
N LEU A 181 16.74 -1.25 -15.46
CA LEU A 181 15.41 -1.26 -14.89
C LEU A 181 14.97 0.21 -14.76
N ASP A 182 14.15 0.64 -15.72
CA ASP A 182 13.59 1.99 -15.77
C ASP A 182 12.97 2.36 -14.41
N GLU A 183 13.21 3.59 -13.97
CA GLU A 183 12.53 4.16 -12.79
C GLU A 183 11.02 4.10 -13.03
N ILE A 184 10.31 3.28 -12.25
CA ILE A 184 8.85 3.27 -12.28
C ILE A 184 8.38 4.40 -11.37
N ASP A 185 7.65 5.36 -11.93
CA ASP A 185 6.93 6.38 -11.19
C ASP A 185 5.61 6.74 -11.90
N GLU A 186 4.58 5.93 -11.65
CA GLU A 186 3.26 6.13 -12.24
C GLU A 186 2.22 6.39 -11.15
N VAL A 187 1.40 7.42 -11.37
CA VAL A 187 0.22 7.75 -10.58
C VAL A 187 -0.99 7.82 -11.49
N VAL A 188 -2.01 7.03 -11.18
CA VAL A 188 -3.30 7.03 -11.88
C VAL A 188 -4.38 7.53 -10.94
N ILE A 189 -5.03 8.61 -11.33
CA ILE A 189 -6.19 9.20 -10.65
C ILE A 189 -7.44 8.80 -11.40
N THR A 190 -8.46 8.34 -10.69
CA THR A 190 -9.74 7.93 -11.30
C THR A 190 -10.90 8.54 -10.54
N ASP A 191 -11.83 9.16 -11.27
CA ASP A 191 -13.13 9.54 -10.73
C ASP A 191 -13.97 8.27 -10.53
N LEU A 192 -14.40 8.03 -9.28
CA LEU A 192 -15.24 6.89 -8.92
C LEU A 192 -16.69 7.30 -8.68
N GLY A 193 -16.99 8.60 -8.60
CA GLY A 193 -18.33 9.10 -8.30
C GLY A 193 -18.90 8.57 -6.99
N GLY A 194 -20.22 8.30 -6.96
CA GLY A 194 -20.91 7.69 -5.81
C GLY A 194 -20.75 6.17 -5.72
N CYS A 195 -19.53 5.65 -5.69
CA CYS A 195 -19.28 4.21 -5.62
C CYS A 195 -19.39 3.63 -4.20
N ASP A 196 -19.54 2.30 -4.10
CA ASP A 196 -19.21 1.56 -2.88
C ASP A 196 -17.69 1.33 -2.79
N PRO A 197 -16.98 1.96 -1.84
CA PRO A 197 -15.53 1.82 -1.72
C PRO A 197 -15.11 0.38 -1.36
N ALA A 198 -15.97 -0.43 -0.74
CA ALA A 198 -15.66 -1.83 -0.46
C ALA A 198 -15.54 -2.66 -1.75
N SER A 199 -16.35 -2.35 -2.76
CA SER A 199 -16.22 -2.94 -4.10
C SER A 199 -14.90 -2.52 -4.77
N VAL A 200 -14.52 -1.24 -4.65
CA VAL A 200 -13.25 -0.73 -5.19
C VAL A 200 -12.03 -1.38 -4.52
N VAL A 201 -12.09 -1.62 -3.21
CA VAL A 201 -11.04 -2.37 -2.49
C VAL A 201 -10.93 -3.80 -3.05
N ASN A 202 -12.05 -4.47 -3.33
CA ASN A 202 -12.02 -5.78 -3.98
C ASN A 202 -11.40 -5.73 -5.39
N ASP A 203 -11.72 -4.71 -6.17
CA ASP A 203 -11.11 -4.51 -7.49
C ASP A 203 -9.59 -4.33 -7.40
N ILE A 204 -9.10 -3.55 -6.41
CA ILE A 204 -7.67 -3.34 -6.14
C ILE A 204 -6.99 -4.65 -5.70
N VAL A 205 -7.65 -5.41 -4.83
CA VAL A 205 -7.16 -6.70 -4.34
C VAL A 205 -7.14 -7.75 -5.48
N GLY A 206 -8.03 -7.62 -6.45
CA GLY A 206 -8.11 -8.44 -7.66
C GLY A 206 -8.56 -9.88 -7.39
N THR A 207 -8.68 -10.68 -8.45
CA THR A 207 -9.21 -12.06 -8.41
C THR A 207 -8.15 -13.13 -8.65
N HIS A 208 -6.87 -12.77 -8.63
CA HIS A 208 -5.78 -13.67 -9.01
C HIS A 208 -5.55 -14.81 -8.01
N ALA A 209 -5.80 -14.58 -6.72
CA ALA A 209 -5.69 -15.60 -5.69
C ALA A 209 -7.05 -16.23 -5.42
N SER A 210 -7.11 -17.57 -5.41
CA SER A 210 -8.26 -18.31 -4.90
C SER A 210 -8.34 -18.15 -3.38
N ARG A 211 -9.54 -18.30 -2.79
CA ARG A 211 -9.68 -18.26 -1.32
C ARG A 211 -8.99 -19.47 -0.69
N ALA A 212 -8.33 -19.28 0.45
CA ALA A 212 -7.84 -20.38 1.27
C ALA A 212 -8.98 -21.25 1.82
N GLN A 213 -8.71 -22.53 2.07
CA GLN A 213 -9.69 -23.49 2.58
C GLN A 213 -9.33 -23.94 4.00
N PHE A 214 -9.96 -23.31 4.99
CA PHE A 214 -9.77 -23.63 6.40
C PHE A 214 -10.94 -23.08 7.24
N ASP A 215 -11.13 -23.65 8.43
CA ASP A 215 -12.04 -23.09 9.43
C ASP A 215 -11.42 -21.86 10.10
N ALA A 216 -12.24 -20.84 10.32
CA ALA A 216 -11.83 -19.58 10.92
C ALA A 216 -11.01 -19.79 12.20
N ILE A 217 -9.94 -19.00 12.35
CA ILE A 217 -9.11 -18.98 13.55
C ILE A 217 -9.48 -17.71 14.32
N ASN A 218 -9.86 -17.84 15.59
CA ASN A 218 -10.10 -16.68 16.46
C ASN A 218 -9.22 -16.79 17.71
N LEU A 219 -8.39 -15.78 17.95
CA LEU A 219 -7.39 -15.75 19.02
C LEU A 219 -7.38 -14.37 19.68
N ARG A 220 -6.90 -14.29 20.92
CA ARG A 220 -6.63 -12.97 21.53
C ARG A 220 -5.51 -12.28 20.74
N ALA A 221 -5.69 -10.99 20.47
CA ALA A 221 -4.66 -10.19 19.80
C ALA A 221 -3.32 -10.25 20.58
N GLY A 222 -2.20 -10.31 19.87
CA GLY A 222 -0.86 -10.44 20.45
C GLY A 222 -0.42 -11.89 20.70
N THR A 223 -1.35 -12.85 20.72
CA THR A 223 -1.03 -14.27 20.99
C THR A 223 -0.18 -14.85 19.86
N LEU A 224 -0.65 -14.71 18.62
CA LEU A 224 0.02 -15.27 17.45
C LEU A 224 1.37 -14.58 17.18
N GLU A 225 1.44 -13.27 17.39
CA GLU A 225 2.63 -12.45 17.18
C GLU A 225 3.83 -12.94 17.99
N GLN A 226 3.62 -13.45 19.21
CA GLN A 226 4.69 -14.00 20.04
C GLN A 226 5.33 -15.25 19.43
N VAL A 227 4.53 -16.13 18.84
CA VAL A 227 5.02 -17.36 18.17
C VAL A 227 5.76 -16.99 16.88
N LEU A 228 5.15 -16.11 16.07
CA LEU A 228 5.73 -15.66 14.81
C LEU A 228 7.04 -14.91 15.02
N LEU A 229 7.17 -14.11 16.09
CA LEU A 229 8.42 -13.42 16.43
C LEU A 229 9.54 -14.40 16.80
N ARG A 230 9.22 -15.51 17.49
CA ARG A 230 10.21 -16.56 17.76
C ARG A 230 10.66 -17.25 16.47
N TRP A 231 9.71 -17.58 15.60
CA TRP A 231 10.01 -18.16 14.29
C TRP A 231 10.86 -17.22 13.43
N GLN A 232 10.57 -15.92 13.43
CA GLN A 232 11.35 -14.92 12.71
C GLN A 232 12.80 -14.82 13.22
N ARG A 233 13.01 -14.93 14.53
CA ARG A 233 14.35 -14.94 15.14
C ARG A 233 15.10 -16.25 14.94
N ASN A 234 14.39 -17.36 14.89
CA ASN A 234 14.96 -18.69 14.65
C ASN A 234 14.11 -19.48 13.65
N PRO A 235 14.37 -19.32 12.33
CA PRO A 235 13.59 -19.98 11.28
C PRO A 235 13.64 -21.51 11.30
N SER A 236 14.57 -22.11 12.06
CA SER A 236 14.69 -23.58 12.19
C SER A 236 13.66 -24.23 13.10
N ILE A 237 12.89 -23.42 13.85
CA ILE A 237 11.82 -23.92 14.73
C ILE A 237 10.70 -24.55 13.89
N ASP A 238 10.18 -25.69 14.36
CA ASP A 238 8.96 -26.29 13.82
C ASP A 238 7.72 -25.50 14.26
N LEU A 239 7.46 -24.41 13.52
CA LEU A 239 6.32 -23.52 13.75
C LEU A 239 4.98 -24.27 13.72
N ALA A 240 4.82 -25.24 12.80
CA ALA A 240 3.58 -25.98 12.65
C ALA A 240 3.27 -26.80 13.92
N SER A 241 4.28 -27.43 14.51
CA SER A 241 4.13 -28.15 15.78
C SER A 241 3.81 -27.22 16.96
N GLU A 242 4.45 -26.04 17.05
CA GLU A 242 4.12 -25.05 18.09
C GLU A 242 2.67 -24.57 17.99
N LEU A 243 2.21 -24.22 16.78
CA LEU A 243 0.82 -23.78 16.55
C LEU A 243 -0.19 -24.88 16.87
N ARG A 244 0.12 -26.13 16.55
CA ARG A 244 -0.73 -27.28 16.91
C ARG A 244 -0.79 -27.52 18.41
N ALA A 245 0.32 -27.32 19.12
CA ALA A 245 0.33 -27.38 20.59
C ALA A 245 -0.57 -26.31 21.22
N TRP A 246 -0.83 -25.21 20.50
CA TRP A 246 -1.77 -24.16 20.88
C TRP A 246 -3.22 -24.44 20.46
N GLY A 247 -3.50 -25.65 19.94
CA GLY A 247 -4.84 -26.12 19.62
C GLY A 247 -5.29 -25.84 18.19
N LEU A 248 -4.43 -25.29 17.32
CA LEU A 248 -4.76 -25.13 15.90
C LEU A 248 -4.74 -26.50 15.20
N SER A 249 -5.64 -26.68 14.24
CA SER A 249 -5.59 -27.85 13.35
C SER A 249 -4.36 -27.79 12.43
N ALA A 250 -4.00 -28.93 11.81
CA ALA A 250 -2.91 -28.95 10.82
C ALA A 250 -3.18 -28.02 9.63
N ALA A 251 -4.45 -27.85 9.22
CA ALA A 251 -4.82 -26.90 8.17
C ALA A 251 -4.61 -25.45 8.65
N GLN A 252 -5.07 -25.12 9.86
CA GLN A 252 -4.93 -23.78 10.44
C GLN A 252 -3.46 -23.40 10.66
N ALA A 253 -2.63 -24.33 11.15
CA ALA A 253 -1.20 -24.09 11.34
C ALA A 253 -0.48 -23.79 10.01
N ARG A 254 -0.81 -24.52 8.93
CA ARG A 254 -0.29 -24.23 7.58
C ARG A 254 -0.68 -22.85 7.09
N ILE A 255 -1.94 -22.45 7.27
CA ILE A 255 -2.44 -21.12 6.88
C ILE A 255 -1.68 -20.00 7.61
N VAL A 256 -1.48 -20.16 8.92
CA VAL A 256 -0.72 -19.19 9.72
C VAL A 256 0.72 -19.08 9.24
N GLN A 257 1.40 -20.21 9.04
CA GLN A 257 2.78 -20.24 8.53
C GLN A 257 2.86 -19.59 7.14
N ALA A 258 1.99 -19.97 6.21
CA ALA A 258 1.96 -19.43 4.86
C ALA A 258 1.64 -17.93 4.84
N SER A 259 0.81 -17.43 5.76
CA SER A 259 0.49 -16.00 5.87
C SER A 259 1.65 -15.16 6.41
N ALA A 260 2.53 -15.77 7.21
CA ALA A 260 3.70 -15.13 7.80
C ALA A 260 4.99 -15.33 6.98
N ASP A 261 4.92 -16.11 5.90
CA ASP A 261 6.06 -16.42 5.06
C ASP A 261 6.44 -15.25 4.14
N MET A 262 7.73 -15.14 3.78
CA MET A 262 8.24 -14.11 2.88
C MET A 262 7.66 -14.22 1.46
N SER A 263 7.17 -15.39 1.05
CA SER A 263 6.46 -15.60 -0.23
C SER A 263 5.05 -14.99 -0.28
N ALA A 264 4.50 -14.56 0.86
CA ALA A 264 3.16 -14.02 0.90
C ALA A 264 3.10 -12.58 0.38
N ALA A 265 2.10 -12.29 -0.45
CA ALA A 265 1.75 -10.91 -0.79
C ALA A 265 0.78 -10.36 0.26
N GLN A 266 1.13 -9.24 0.86
CA GLN A 266 0.35 -8.57 1.91
C GLN A 266 -0.31 -7.31 1.37
N ILE A 267 -1.61 -7.19 1.62
CA ILE A 267 -2.41 -6.02 1.30
C ILE A 267 -3.01 -5.53 2.61
N THR A 268 -2.71 -4.30 3.00
CA THR A 268 -3.25 -3.69 4.21
C THR A 268 -4.23 -2.58 3.84
N VAL A 269 -5.39 -2.57 4.48
CA VAL A 269 -6.42 -1.55 4.29
C VAL A 269 -6.63 -0.83 5.61
N SER A 270 -6.51 0.49 5.59
CA SER A 270 -6.76 1.37 6.73
C SER A 270 -7.71 2.49 6.32
N ALA A 271 -8.39 3.10 7.30
CA ALA A 271 -9.25 4.25 7.06
C ALA A 271 -8.97 5.39 8.03
N LYS A 272 -9.22 6.61 7.55
CA LYS A 272 -9.19 7.85 8.33
C LYS A 272 -10.42 8.68 8.01
N GLN A 273 -10.91 9.41 9.00
CA GLN A 273 -11.86 10.50 8.80
C GLN A 273 -11.18 11.83 9.13
N PHE A 274 -11.65 12.89 8.50
CA PHE A 274 -11.11 14.23 8.67
C PHE A 274 -12.19 15.15 9.22
N SER A 275 -11.86 15.86 10.28
CA SER A 275 -12.67 16.93 10.86
C SER A 275 -11.95 18.27 10.68
N ARG A 276 -12.55 19.37 11.14
CA ARG A 276 -11.86 20.68 11.15
C ARG A 276 -10.62 20.67 12.04
N GLU A 277 -10.69 19.94 13.15
CA GLU A 277 -9.71 19.99 14.25
C GLU A 277 -8.91 18.70 14.42
N SER A 278 -9.39 17.58 13.89
CA SER A 278 -8.78 16.26 14.08
C SER A 278 -8.67 15.47 12.77
N ILE A 279 -7.75 14.51 12.79
CA ILE A 279 -7.70 13.39 11.86
C ILE A 279 -7.79 12.14 12.72
N ASP A 280 -8.87 11.39 12.58
CA ASP A 280 -9.13 10.20 13.38
C ASP A 280 -8.95 8.95 12.52
N HIS A 281 -8.35 7.92 13.09
CA HIS A 281 -8.07 6.67 12.41
C HIS A 281 -9.09 5.61 12.83
N ALA A 282 -9.39 4.68 11.92
CA ALA A 282 -10.13 3.48 12.28
C ALA A 282 -9.38 2.72 13.38
N ALA A 283 -10.11 2.11 14.32
CA ALA A 283 -9.53 1.42 15.46
C ALA A 283 -8.71 0.18 15.05
N HIS A 284 -9.00 -0.37 13.87
CA HIS A 284 -8.44 -1.61 13.36
C HIS A 284 -8.02 -1.46 11.89
N VAL A 285 -7.18 -2.38 11.44
CA VAL A 285 -6.67 -2.45 10.05
C VAL A 285 -7.04 -3.80 9.48
N LEU A 286 -7.50 -3.84 8.23
CA LEU A 286 -7.73 -5.09 7.51
C LEU A 286 -6.43 -5.57 6.88
N THR A 287 -6.05 -6.83 7.06
CA THR A 287 -4.90 -7.40 6.34
C THR A 287 -5.36 -8.58 5.48
N ILE A 288 -5.17 -8.46 4.17
CA ILE A 288 -5.43 -9.52 3.19
C ILE A 288 -4.07 -10.07 2.79
N THR A 289 -3.92 -11.39 2.85
CA THR A 289 -2.67 -12.07 2.54
C THR A 289 -2.90 -13.10 1.47
N ASP A 290 -2.27 -12.94 0.31
CA ASP A 290 -2.24 -13.92 -0.75
C ASP A 290 -1.07 -14.87 -0.48
N THR A 291 -1.39 -16.12 -0.19
CA THR A 291 -0.42 -17.17 0.17
C THR A 291 -0.46 -18.30 -0.84
N LEU A 292 0.51 -19.23 -0.74
CA LEU A 292 0.51 -20.49 -1.48
C LEU A 292 -0.72 -21.37 -1.17
N GLU A 293 -1.35 -21.20 -0.01
CA GLU A 293 -2.55 -21.92 0.41
C GLU A 293 -3.85 -21.17 0.00
N GLY A 294 -3.72 -20.05 -0.72
CA GLY A 294 -4.80 -19.16 -1.11
C GLY A 294 -4.89 -17.90 -0.24
N ARG A 295 -5.90 -17.07 -0.52
CA ARG A 295 -6.14 -15.79 0.12
C ARG A 295 -6.73 -15.93 1.51
N VAL A 296 -6.13 -15.23 2.46
CA VAL A 296 -6.50 -15.17 3.88
C VAL A 296 -6.84 -13.72 4.24
N LEU A 297 -7.89 -13.53 5.04
CA LEU A 297 -8.28 -12.25 5.60
C LEU A 297 -8.01 -12.25 7.10
N LYS A 298 -7.28 -11.26 7.60
CA LYS A 298 -7.14 -10.95 9.02
C LYS A 298 -7.99 -9.72 9.35
N THR A 299 -8.89 -9.87 10.32
CA THR A 299 -9.63 -8.78 10.95
C THR A 299 -9.29 -8.71 12.42
N ASP A 300 -9.45 -7.53 13.01
CA ASP A 300 -9.37 -7.31 14.45
C ASP A 300 -10.72 -6.79 14.95
N SER A 301 -11.07 -7.13 16.19
CA SER A 301 -12.29 -6.68 16.87
C SER A 301 -12.04 -6.49 18.36
N GLU A 302 -12.94 -5.77 19.02
CA GLU A 302 -12.88 -5.52 20.46
C GLU A 302 -14.21 -5.95 21.09
N SER A 303 -14.15 -6.76 22.14
CA SER A 303 -15.34 -7.13 22.92
C SER A 303 -15.72 -6.01 23.91
N PRO A 304 -16.95 -6.00 24.47
CA PRO A 304 -17.41 -4.94 25.37
C PRO A 304 -16.56 -4.73 26.64
N ASP A 305 -15.77 -5.72 27.02
CA ASP A 305 -14.80 -5.68 28.13
C ASP A 305 -13.44 -5.09 27.73
N GLY A 306 -13.29 -4.62 26.49
CA GLY A 306 -12.04 -4.08 25.94
C GLY A 306 -11.04 -5.14 25.48
N GLN A 307 -11.38 -6.43 25.55
CA GLN A 307 -10.50 -7.49 25.05
C GLN A 307 -10.45 -7.47 23.52
N ARG A 308 -9.23 -7.40 22.98
CA ARG A 308 -9.00 -7.43 21.54
C ARG A 308 -8.84 -8.84 21.01
N TRP A 309 -9.48 -9.11 19.90
CA TRP A 309 -9.51 -10.39 19.21
C TRP A 309 -9.01 -10.23 17.78
N MET A 310 -8.27 -11.23 17.32
CA MET A 310 -7.82 -11.37 15.95
C MET A 310 -8.55 -12.56 15.33
N THR A 311 -9.11 -12.36 14.14
CA THR A 311 -9.72 -13.44 13.37
C THR A 311 -9.03 -13.62 12.02
N LEU A 312 -8.65 -14.86 11.68
CA LEU A 312 -8.25 -15.25 10.33
C LEU A 312 -9.40 -15.99 9.65
N LEU A 313 -9.78 -15.54 8.45
CA LEU A 313 -10.90 -16.05 7.65
C LEU A 313 -10.43 -16.38 6.23
N PRO A 314 -11.09 -17.31 5.52
CA PRO A 314 -10.98 -17.40 4.07
C PRO A 314 -11.26 -16.04 3.41
N GLY A 315 -10.31 -15.51 2.64
CA GLY A 315 -10.40 -14.16 2.07
C GLY A 315 -11.27 -14.08 0.82
N SER A 316 -12.57 -14.30 0.99
CA SER A 316 -13.56 -14.10 -0.07
C SER A 316 -13.91 -12.63 -0.27
N PRO A 317 -14.37 -12.20 -1.46
CA PRO A 317 -14.76 -10.81 -1.70
C PRO A 317 -15.83 -10.28 -0.73
N ARG A 318 -16.79 -11.14 -0.36
CA ARG A 318 -17.81 -10.82 0.64
C ARG A 318 -17.19 -10.47 1.99
N TRP A 319 -16.28 -11.30 2.50
CA TRP A 319 -15.62 -11.06 3.78
C TRP A 319 -14.70 -9.84 3.74
N ILE A 320 -14.06 -9.57 2.61
CA ILE A 320 -13.29 -8.33 2.41
C ILE A 320 -14.21 -7.11 2.50
N SER A 321 -15.36 -7.12 1.81
CA SER A 321 -16.31 -6.01 1.86
C SER A 321 -16.84 -5.77 3.27
N GLU A 322 -17.21 -6.83 3.98
CA GLU A 322 -17.69 -6.77 5.37
C GLU A 322 -16.60 -6.27 6.32
N GLY A 323 -15.35 -6.69 6.12
CA GLY A 323 -14.19 -6.20 6.86
C GLY A 323 -13.93 -4.70 6.63
N VAL A 324 -14.03 -4.22 5.39
CA VAL A 324 -13.91 -2.79 5.06
C VAL A 324 -15.03 -1.98 5.72
N ALA A 325 -16.28 -2.44 5.65
CA ALA A 325 -17.41 -1.77 6.27
C ALA A 325 -17.26 -1.71 7.81
N THR A 326 -16.88 -2.83 8.44
CA THR A 326 -16.66 -2.90 9.90
C THR A 326 -15.51 -1.99 10.33
N MET A 327 -14.40 -1.98 9.59
CA MET A 327 -13.27 -1.09 9.83
C MET A 327 -13.71 0.38 9.75
N CYS A 328 -14.42 0.77 8.69
CA CYS A 328 -14.87 2.16 8.54
C CYS A 328 -15.91 2.56 9.60
N ALA A 329 -16.77 1.63 10.03
CA ALA A 329 -17.72 1.85 11.11
C ALA A 329 -17.06 2.05 12.49
N SER A 330 -15.76 1.74 12.64
CA SER A 330 -14.99 2.04 13.84
C SER A 330 -14.43 3.48 13.88
N LEU A 331 -14.61 4.25 12.80
CA LEU A 331 -14.33 5.69 12.81
C LEU A 331 -15.30 6.41 13.76
N PRO A 332 -14.97 7.58 14.30
CA PRO A 332 -15.86 8.30 15.21
C PRO A 332 -17.25 8.63 14.65
N ALA A 333 -17.41 8.74 13.32
CA ALA A 333 -18.73 8.87 12.68
C ALA A 333 -19.59 7.59 12.75
N GLY A 334 -19.04 6.47 13.23
CA GLY A 334 -19.76 5.22 13.43
C GLY A 334 -20.33 4.64 12.15
N GLN A 335 -21.56 4.13 12.22
CA GLN A 335 -22.27 3.56 11.07
C GLN A 335 -22.54 4.60 9.96
N ASP A 336 -22.57 5.90 10.31
CA ASP A 336 -22.86 7.00 9.38
C ASP A 336 -21.60 7.58 8.73
N TRP A 337 -20.46 6.86 8.77
CA TRP A 337 -19.19 7.34 8.23
C TRP A 337 -19.24 7.78 6.75
N LEU A 338 -20.13 7.22 5.93
CA LEU A 338 -20.35 7.67 4.53
C LEU A 338 -21.00 9.06 4.44
N ALA A 339 -21.83 9.41 5.43
CA ALA A 339 -22.49 10.69 5.53
C ALA A 339 -21.63 11.75 6.24
N HIS A 340 -20.49 11.35 6.81
CA HIS A 340 -19.54 12.27 7.44
C HIS A 340 -19.09 13.35 6.48
N ARG A 341 -18.99 14.58 6.98
CA ARG A 341 -18.47 15.74 6.26
C ARG A 341 -17.53 16.47 7.17
N ARG A 342 -16.35 16.80 6.68
CA ARG A 342 -15.31 17.50 7.42
C ARG A 342 -15.78 18.83 8.01
N GLU A 343 -16.72 19.49 7.33
CA GLU A 343 -17.21 20.82 7.67
C GLU A 343 -18.44 20.81 8.61
N ARG A 344 -19.10 19.66 8.81
CA ARG A 344 -20.21 19.57 9.78
C ARG A 344 -19.67 19.55 11.21
N GLN A 345 -20.26 20.36 12.08
CA GLN A 345 -20.08 20.19 13.51
C GLN A 345 -20.74 18.88 13.95
N LEU A 346 -20.03 18.09 14.76
CA LEU A 346 -20.65 17.04 15.57
C LEU A 346 -21.63 17.72 16.54
N GLY A 347 -22.94 17.53 16.32
CA GLY A 347 -24.00 17.98 17.24
C GLY A 347 -24.95 19.07 16.72
N ALA A 348 -25.55 18.88 15.55
CA ALA A 348 -26.78 19.59 15.16
C ALA A 348 -27.91 18.58 14.92
#